data_AF-X5MKM9-F1
#
_entry.id   AF-X5MKM9-F1
#
_cell.length_a   1.000
_cell.length_b   1.000
_cell.length_c   1.000
_cell.angle_alpha   90.00
_cell.angle_beta   90.00
_cell.angle_gamma   90.00
#
_symmetry.space_group_name_H-M   'P 1'
#
loop_
_entity.id
_entity.type
_entity.pdbx_description
1 polymer ?
#
loop_
_entity_poly.entity_id
_entity_poly.type
_entity_poly.pdbx_seq_one_letter_code
_entity_poly.pdbx_strand_id
1 'polypeptide(L)'
;MRPLLALFALTISISIAALMPQAQAAEDAAQVQPAYAAAYAPESAFESCRGTRASEAVDCALKACAKASGYPEDCYILAACDAGGWVGVMGVLMTEIHFTTVTCGAPSREAVLAELKARCAGHLPYMQECWVSELIPLHEAKAEAVEISWTAESVLQP
;
A
#
# COMPACT_ATOMS: atom_id res chain seq x y z
N MET A 1 -18.08 63.60 65.34
CA MET A 1 -17.15 62.48 65.52
C MET A 1 -17.16 61.65 64.24
N ARG A 2 -15.95 61.35 63.76
CA ARG A 2 -15.61 60.79 62.46
C ARG A 2 -15.78 59.24 62.48
N PRO A 3 -15.55 58.56 61.35
CA PRO A 3 -16.47 57.85 60.46
C PRO A 3 -16.46 56.32 60.74
N LEU A 4 -17.02 55.45 59.89
CA LEU A 4 -16.39 54.16 59.53
C LEU A 4 -17.23 53.38 58.48
N LEU A 5 -16.58 53.15 57.32
CA LEU A 5 -16.62 51.97 56.40
C LEU A 5 -17.98 51.45 55.92
N ALA A 6 -18.36 51.60 54.64
CA ALA A 6 -17.81 50.93 53.45
C ALA A 6 -17.80 49.39 53.55
N LEU A 7 -18.60 48.71 52.73
CA LEU A 7 -18.24 47.47 52.03
C LEU A 7 -19.36 47.12 51.02
N PHE A 8 -19.25 47.65 49.80
CA PHE A 8 -19.94 47.07 48.64
C PHE A 8 -19.06 45.93 48.12
N ALA A 9 -19.46 44.69 48.39
CA ALA A 9 -18.79 43.50 47.88
C ALA A 9 -19.12 43.33 46.39
N LEU A 10 -18.26 43.88 45.53
CA LEU A 10 -18.28 43.63 44.09
C LEU A 10 -17.60 42.28 43.85
N THR A 11 -18.38 41.20 43.73
CA THR A 11 -17.86 39.87 43.38
C THR A 11 -17.52 39.85 41.89
N ILE A 12 -16.23 40.03 41.56
CA ILE A 12 -15.68 39.79 40.23
C ILE A 12 -15.48 38.28 40.09
N SER A 13 -16.36 37.61 39.35
CA SER A 13 -16.17 36.22 38.93
C SER A 13 -15.09 36.17 37.84
N ILE A 14 -13.86 35.83 38.24
CA ILE A 14 -12.78 35.49 37.30
C ILE A 14 -13.02 34.05 36.84
N SER A 15 -13.61 33.89 35.66
CA SER A 15 -13.64 32.60 34.96
C SER A 15 -12.25 32.30 34.44
N ILE A 16 -11.49 31.47 35.17
CA ILE A 16 -10.26 30.87 34.69
C ILE A 16 -10.67 29.87 33.59
N ALA A 17 -10.64 30.31 32.34
CA ALA A 17 -10.72 29.42 31.19
C ALA A 17 -9.48 28.54 31.20
N ALA A 18 -9.65 27.28 31.61
CA ALA A 18 -8.63 26.26 31.51
C ALA A 18 -8.23 26.11 30.04
N LEU A 19 -7.05 26.61 29.66
CA LEU A 19 -6.37 26.19 28.43
C LEU A 19 -6.03 24.72 28.59
N MET A 20 -6.92 23.84 28.12
CA MET A 20 -6.57 22.43 27.97
C MET A 20 -5.53 22.32 26.84
N PRO A 21 -4.38 21.67 27.08
CA PRO A 21 -3.46 21.35 26.01
C PRO A 21 -4.20 20.44 25.02
N GLN A 22 -4.34 20.91 23.78
CA GLN A 22 -4.87 20.09 22.70
C GLN A 22 -3.91 18.92 22.52
N ALA A 23 -4.35 17.72 22.90
CA ALA A 23 -3.66 16.48 22.56
C ALA A 23 -3.61 16.42 21.03
N GLN A 24 -2.45 16.75 20.46
CA GLN A 24 -2.17 16.48 19.06
C GLN A 24 -2.19 14.96 18.93
N ALA A 25 -3.18 14.43 18.21
CA ALA A 25 -3.14 13.06 17.75
C ALA A 25 -1.83 12.91 16.97
N ALA A 26 -0.89 12.14 17.53
CA ALA A 26 0.25 11.68 16.78
C ALA A 26 -0.33 10.87 15.61
N GLU A 27 -0.25 11.41 14.40
CA GLU A 27 -0.36 10.59 13.19
C GLU A 27 0.69 9.50 13.35
N ASP A 28 0.23 8.27 13.53
CA ASP A 28 1.08 7.08 13.57
C ASP A 28 1.95 7.14 12.32
N ALA A 29 3.23 7.49 12.50
CA ALA A 29 4.16 7.63 11.40
C ALA A 29 4.33 6.23 10.82
N ALA A 30 3.55 5.94 9.77
CA ALA A 30 3.47 4.62 9.17
C ALA A 30 4.89 4.13 8.89
N GLN A 31 5.29 3.08 9.60
CA GLN A 31 6.68 2.63 9.59
C GLN A 31 7.01 2.10 8.20
N VAL A 32 8.13 2.57 7.63
CA VAL A 32 8.62 2.07 6.34
C VAL A 32 8.98 0.60 6.47
N GLN A 33 8.39 -0.22 5.60
CA GLN A 33 8.61 -1.66 5.56
C GLN A 33 9.29 -2.02 4.23
N PRO A 34 10.62 -2.21 4.23
CA PRO A 34 11.42 -2.30 3.01
C PRO A 34 11.33 -3.64 2.29
N ALA A 35 10.65 -4.63 2.85
CA ALA A 35 10.41 -5.93 2.22
C ALA A 35 8.95 -6.08 1.78
N TYR A 36 8.73 -6.93 0.79
CA TYR A 36 7.42 -7.21 0.22
C TYR A 36 7.29 -8.68 -0.16
N ALA A 37 6.07 -9.21 -0.05
CA ALA A 37 5.70 -10.47 -0.66
C ALA A 37 4.23 -10.43 -1.14
N ALA A 38 3.95 -11.17 -2.20
CA ALA A 38 2.61 -11.45 -2.68
C ALA A 38 2.38 -12.95 -2.71
N ALA A 39 1.23 -13.38 -2.19
CA ALA A 39 0.73 -14.73 -2.27
C ALA A 39 -0.50 -14.76 -3.18
N TYR A 40 -0.65 -15.86 -3.91
CA TYR A 40 -1.73 -16.04 -4.86
C TYR A 40 -2.33 -17.45 -4.71
N ALA A 41 -3.66 -17.50 -4.69
CA ALA A 41 -4.45 -18.71 -4.87
C ALA A 41 -5.28 -18.51 -6.14
N PRO A 42 -5.05 -19.31 -7.21
CA PRO A 42 -5.71 -19.14 -8.48
C PRO A 42 -7.23 -18.98 -8.35
N GLU A 43 -7.78 -17.97 -9.02
CA GLU A 43 -9.23 -17.63 -9.03
C GLU A 43 -9.85 -17.30 -7.66
N SER A 44 -9.08 -17.32 -6.57
CA SER A 44 -9.61 -17.30 -5.20
C SER A 44 -9.10 -16.11 -4.39
N ALA A 45 -7.78 -15.85 -4.43
CA ALA A 45 -7.19 -14.78 -3.64
C ALA A 45 -5.88 -14.26 -4.25
N PHE A 46 -5.66 -12.96 -4.11
CA PHE A 46 -4.37 -12.31 -4.28
C PHE A 46 -4.18 -11.42 -3.05
N GLU A 47 -3.15 -11.71 -2.28
CA GLU A 47 -2.88 -10.98 -1.03
C GLU A 47 -1.42 -10.60 -0.98
N SER A 48 -1.14 -9.38 -0.54
CA SER A 48 0.23 -8.87 -0.42
C SER A 48 0.48 -8.29 0.96
N CYS A 49 1.72 -8.41 1.40
CA CYS A 49 2.17 -7.85 2.67
C CYS A 49 3.52 -7.18 2.51
N ARG A 50 3.74 -6.18 3.36
CA ARG A 50 5.06 -5.60 3.60
C ARG A 50 5.63 -6.14 4.92
N GLY A 51 6.95 -6.09 5.05
CA GLY A 51 7.65 -6.54 6.25
C GLY A 51 8.98 -5.82 6.44
N THR A 52 9.67 -6.10 7.56
CA THR A 52 11.04 -5.63 7.73
C THR A 52 12.06 -6.50 6.99
N ARG A 53 11.68 -7.75 6.69
CA ARG A 53 12.43 -8.76 5.95
C ARG A 53 11.47 -9.60 5.10
N ALA A 54 11.95 -10.19 4.01
CA ALA A 54 11.12 -10.95 3.07
C ALA A 54 10.41 -12.12 3.74
N SER A 55 11.04 -12.81 4.69
CA SER A 55 10.40 -13.92 5.41
C SER A 55 9.15 -13.47 6.19
N GLU A 56 9.18 -12.30 6.81
CA GLU A 56 8.04 -11.76 7.54
C GLU A 56 6.91 -11.36 6.59
N ALA A 57 7.25 -10.77 5.45
CA ALA A 57 6.29 -10.43 4.42
C ALA A 57 5.64 -11.69 3.81
N VAL A 58 6.44 -12.74 3.55
CA VAL A 58 5.99 -14.04 3.05
C VAL A 58 5.00 -14.69 4.01
N ASP A 59 5.35 -14.79 5.29
CA ASP A 59 4.47 -15.38 6.31
C ASP A 59 3.13 -14.64 6.42
N CYS A 60 3.17 -13.30 6.35
CA CYS A 60 1.98 -12.46 6.34
C CYS A 60 1.12 -12.72 5.09
N ALA A 61 1.72 -12.70 3.90
CA ALA A 61 1.00 -12.85 2.64
C ALA A 61 0.34 -14.22 2.52
N LEU A 62 1.05 -15.31 2.88
CA LEU A 62 0.48 -16.66 2.88
C LEU A 62 -0.67 -16.79 3.87
N LYS A 63 -0.53 -16.21 5.07
CA LYS A 63 -1.60 -16.23 6.07
C LYS A 63 -2.83 -15.44 5.61
N ALA A 64 -2.63 -14.28 4.98
CA ALA A 64 -3.70 -13.48 4.40
C ALA A 64 -4.39 -14.25 3.26
N CYS A 65 -3.60 -14.82 2.34
CA CYS A 65 -4.11 -15.64 1.24
C CYS A 65 -4.94 -16.81 1.75
N ALA A 66 -4.42 -17.60 2.69
CA ALA A 66 -5.12 -18.76 3.24
C ALA A 66 -6.46 -18.39 3.89
N LYS A 67 -6.51 -17.21 4.53
CA LYS A 67 -7.73 -16.67 5.12
C LYS A 67 -8.73 -16.22 4.03
N ALA A 68 -8.25 -15.60 2.96
CA ALA A 68 -9.09 -15.10 1.87
C ALA A 68 -9.61 -16.24 0.97
N SER A 69 -8.77 -17.22 0.64
CA SER A 69 -9.12 -18.38 -0.19
C SER A 69 -9.97 -19.41 0.56
N GLY A 70 -9.74 -19.56 1.87
CA GLY A 70 -10.30 -20.65 2.68
C GLY A 70 -9.57 -21.99 2.51
N TYR A 71 -8.60 -22.07 1.60
CA TYR A 71 -7.81 -23.26 1.23
C TYR A 71 -6.32 -22.91 1.30
N PRO A 72 -5.66 -23.14 2.45
CA PRO A 72 -4.25 -22.80 2.63
C PRO A 72 -3.30 -23.49 1.64
N GLU A 73 -3.65 -24.70 1.20
CA GLU A 73 -2.90 -25.52 0.25
C GLU A 73 -2.83 -24.93 -1.16
N ASP A 74 -3.76 -24.04 -1.51
CA ASP A 74 -3.82 -23.40 -2.83
C ASP A 74 -2.97 -22.13 -2.89
N CYS A 75 -2.50 -21.63 -1.74
CA CYS A 75 -1.71 -20.40 -1.64
C CYS A 75 -0.22 -20.66 -1.87
N TYR A 76 0.35 -19.97 -2.86
CA TYR A 76 1.79 -19.97 -3.11
C TYR A 76 2.34 -18.55 -3.26
N ILE A 77 3.65 -18.40 -3.06
CA ILE A 77 4.33 -17.12 -3.23
C ILE A 77 4.50 -16.81 -4.71
N LEU A 78 3.95 -15.67 -5.15
CA LEU A 78 4.09 -15.15 -6.49
C LEU A 78 5.36 -14.32 -6.66
N ALA A 79 5.67 -13.49 -5.66
CA ALA A 79 6.87 -12.67 -5.61
C ALA A 79 7.25 -12.37 -4.16
N ALA A 80 8.55 -12.26 -3.89
CA ALA A 80 9.07 -11.74 -2.64
C ALA A 80 10.39 -11.01 -2.92
N CYS A 81 10.62 -9.87 -2.28
CA CYS A 81 11.91 -9.21 -2.31
C CYS A 81 12.24 -8.55 -0.98
N ASP A 82 13.55 -8.50 -0.73
CA ASP A 82 14.18 -7.71 0.31
C ASP A 82 14.70 -6.40 -0.28
N ALA A 83 14.99 -5.45 0.62
CA ALA A 83 15.83 -4.29 0.34
C ALA A 83 15.27 -3.24 -0.64
N GLY A 84 14.16 -2.59 -0.26
CA GLY A 84 13.78 -1.29 -0.82
C GLY A 84 13.47 -1.31 -2.33
N GLY A 85 13.41 -0.14 -2.96
CA GLY A 85 13.03 -0.01 -4.37
C GLY A 85 11.52 0.05 -4.58
N TRP A 86 11.05 -0.54 -5.68
CA TRP A 86 9.67 -0.49 -6.15
C TRP A 86 9.10 -1.87 -6.45
N VAL A 87 7.81 -2.02 -6.16
CA VAL A 87 7.00 -3.17 -6.55
C VAL A 87 5.95 -2.69 -7.53
N GLY A 88 5.63 -3.54 -8.50
CA GLY A 88 4.55 -3.30 -9.45
C GLY A 88 3.63 -4.50 -9.49
N VAL A 89 2.34 -4.25 -9.32
CA VAL A 89 1.27 -5.25 -9.45
C VAL A 89 0.49 -4.95 -10.72
N MET A 90 0.31 -5.97 -11.55
CA MET A 90 -0.36 -5.84 -12.84
C MET A 90 -1.31 -7.00 -13.05
N GLY A 91 -2.54 -6.70 -13.41
CA GLY A 91 -3.42 -7.71 -13.98
C GLY A 91 -3.18 -7.88 -15.47
N VAL A 92 -3.33 -9.11 -15.95
CA VAL A 92 -3.17 -9.48 -17.35
C VAL A 92 -4.45 -10.16 -17.79
N LEU A 93 -5.08 -9.62 -18.83
CA LEU A 93 -6.21 -10.19 -19.54
C LEU A 93 -5.71 -10.79 -20.84
N MET A 94 -5.74 -12.12 -20.93
CA MET A 94 -5.52 -12.86 -22.16
C MET A 94 -6.86 -13.27 -22.76
N THR A 95 -6.84 -13.82 -23.97
CA THR A 95 -8.05 -14.31 -24.67
C THR A 95 -8.86 -15.35 -23.88
N GLU A 96 -8.22 -16.13 -23.01
CA GLU A 96 -8.87 -17.23 -22.28
C GLU A 96 -8.70 -17.15 -20.76
N ILE A 97 -7.68 -16.45 -20.28
CA ILE A 97 -7.32 -16.43 -18.86
C ILE A 97 -7.06 -15.00 -18.39
N HIS A 98 -7.39 -14.75 -17.13
CA HIS A 98 -6.96 -13.57 -16.41
C HIS A 98 -6.03 -13.99 -15.27
N PHE A 99 -5.02 -13.18 -14.96
CA PHE A 99 -4.18 -13.45 -13.80
C PHE A 99 -3.50 -12.17 -13.33
N THR A 100 -3.02 -12.20 -12.09
CA THR A 100 -2.18 -11.14 -11.54
C THR A 100 -0.72 -11.54 -11.66
N THR A 101 0.13 -10.58 -12.00
CA THR A 101 1.58 -10.72 -11.98
C THR A 101 2.21 -9.59 -11.17
N VAL A 102 3.39 -9.85 -10.64
CA VAL A 102 4.10 -8.92 -9.76
C VAL A 102 5.57 -8.86 -10.17
N THR A 103 6.15 -7.67 -10.16
CA THR A 103 7.60 -7.46 -10.16
C THR A 103 8.02 -6.74 -8.88
N CYS A 104 9.20 -7.04 -8.36
CA CYS A 104 9.64 -6.61 -7.03
C CYS A 104 11.13 -6.27 -7.05
N GLY A 105 11.50 -5.17 -6.41
CA GLY A 105 12.90 -4.75 -6.25
C GLY A 105 13.43 -3.87 -7.38
N ALA A 106 12.55 -3.27 -8.18
CA ALA A 106 12.99 -2.37 -9.24
C ALA A 106 13.61 -1.10 -8.61
N PRO A 107 14.69 -0.54 -9.21
CA PRO A 107 15.42 0.57 -8.61
C PRO A 107 14.67 1.91 -8.68
N SER A 108 13.68 2.05 -9.55
CA SER A 108 12.85 3.26 -9.68
C SER A 108 11.44 2.94 -10.15
N ARG A 109 10.56 3.95 -10.07
CA ARG A 109 9.19 3.90 -10.58
C ARG A 109 9.13 3.63 -12.09
N GLU A 110 10.06 4.20 -12.84
CA GLU A 110 10.16 4.02 -14.29
C GLU A 110 10.66 2.62 -14.61
N ALA A 111 11.60 2.09 -13.82
CA ALA A 111 12.12 0.74 -14.00
C ALA A 111 11.03 -0.31 -13.77
N VAL A 112 10.25 -0.20 -12.69
CA VAL A 112 9.12 -1.12 -12.44
C VAL A 112 8.10 -1.06 -13.57
N LEU A 113 7.77 0.13 -14.08
CA LEU A 113 6.85 0.27 -15.21
C LEU A 113 7.39 -0.34 -16.50
N ALA A 114 8.68 -0.15 -16.78
CA ALA A 114 9.33 -0.74 -17.95
C ALA A 114 9.34 -2.28 -17.87
N GLU A 115 9.62 -2.85 -16.69
CA GLU A 115 9.54 -4.29 -16.45
C GLU A 115 8.13 -4.84 -16.63
N LEU A 116 7.11 -4.17 -16.08
CA LEU A 116 5.71 -4.55 -16.24
C LEU A 116 5.27 -4.49 -17.71
N LYS A 117 5.63 -3.41 -18.43
CA LYS A 117 5.32 -3.25 -19.86
C LYS A 117 5.99 -4.35 -20.69
N ALA A 118 7.26 -4.67 -20.42
CA ALA A 118 7.98 -5.75 -21.08
C ALA A 118 7.33 -7.12 -20.82
N ARG A 119 6.90 -7.38 -19.57
CA ARG A 119 6.17 -8.59 -19.21
C ARG A 119 4.82 -8.68 -19.94
N CYS A 120 4.08 -7.58 -20.00
CA CYS A 120 2.83 -7.51 -20.75
C CYS A 120 3.03 -7.84 -22.24
N ALA A 121 4.05 -7.24 -22.87
CA ALA A 121 4.40 -7.53 -24.27
C ALA A 121 4.78 -9.01 -24.50
N GLY A 122 5.38 -9.67 -23.51
CA GLY A 122 5.75 -11.08 -23.55
C GLY A 122 4.56 -12.05 -23.70
N HIS A 123 3.32 -11.58 -23.51
CA HIS A 123 2.11 -12.38 -23.67
C HIS A 123 1.43 -12.22 -25.05
N LEU A 124 1.99 -11.41 -25.96
CA LEU A 124 1.52 -11.34 -27.34
C LEU A 124 1.72 -12.68 -28.08
N PRO A 125 0.81 -13.05 -29.01
CA PRO A 125 -0.33 -12.27 -29.50
C PRO A 125 -1.62 -12.49 -28.68
N TYR A 126 -1.57 -13.23 -27.58
CA TYR A 126 -2.75 -13.68 -26.85
C TYR A 126 -3.22 -12.70 -25.76
N MET A 127 -2.39 -11.72 -25.42
CA MET A 127 -2.74 -10.61 -24.52
C MET A 127 -3.74 -9.65 -25.18
N GLN A 128 -4.79 -9.32 -24.45
CA GLN A 128 -5.77 -8.30 -24.83
C GLN A 128 -5.47 -6.97 -24.14
N GLU A 129 -5.26 -7.00 -22.83
CA GLU A 129 -4.94 -5.85 -22.00
C GLU A 129 -4.09 -6.26 -20.80
N CYS A 130 -3.19 -5.39 -20.36
CA CYS A 130 -2.65 -5.42 -19.02
C CYS A 130 -2.91 -4.09 -18.32
N TRP A 131 -3.29 -4.13 -17.05
CA TRP A 131 -3.52 -2.92 -16.25
C TRP A 131 -2.65 -2.96 -15.01
N VAL A 132 -1.90 -1.89 -14.77
CA VAL A 132 -1.11 -1.73 -13.56
C VAL A 132 -2.07 -1.33 -12.45
N SER A 133 -2.25 -2.20 -11.46
CA SER A 133 -3.16 -1.93 -10.34
C SER A 133 -2.49 -1.12 -9.24
N GLU A 134 -1.20 -1.36 -8.99
CA GLU A 134 -0.47 -0.73 -7.90
C GLU A 134 1.01 -0.54 -8.24
N LEU A 135 1.57 0.59 -7.83
CA LEU A 135 3.01 0.78 -7.69
C LEU A 135 3.32 1.05 -6.22
N ILE A 136 4.25 0.30 -5.63
CA ILE A 136 4.53 0.37 -4.19
C ILE A 136 6.00 0.75 -3.98
N PRO A 137 6.30 1.99 -3.56
CA PRO A 137 7.63 2.36 -3.10
C PRO A 137 7.93 1.69 -1.76
N LEU A 138 8.92 0.81 -1.72
CA LEU A 138 9.30 0.11 -0.48
C LEU A 138 10.08 0.99 0.50
N HIS A 139 10.46 2.19 0.07
CA HIS A 139 11.11 3.22 0.90
C HIS A 139 10.11 4.22 1.51
N GLU A 140 8.82 4.13 1.16
CA GLU A 140 7.76 4.97 1.71
C GLU A 140 6.65 4.10 2.31
N ALA A 141 5.69 4.69 3.01
CA ALA A 141 4.60 3.94 3.63
C ALA A 141 3.42 3.66 2.68
N LYS A 142 3.17 4.54 1.71
CA LYS A 142 1.96 4.53 0.89
C LYS A 142 2.23 3.97 -0.50
N ALA A 143 1.32 3.12 -0.98
CA ALA A 143 1.27 2.73 -2.38
C ALA A 143 0.69 3.86 -3.23
N GLU A 144 1.08 3.88 -4.50
CA GLU A 144 0.49 4.73 -5.53
C GLU A 144 -0.58 3.95 -6.29
N ALA A 145 -1.82 4.48 -6.26
CA ALA A 145 -2.82 4.08 -7.23
C ALA A 145 -2.47 4.69 -8.58
N VAL A 146 -2.47 3.88 -9.63
CA VAL A 146 -2.13 4.32 -10.99
C VAL A 146 -3.20 3.86 -11.97
N GLU A 147 -3.48 4.70 -12.96
CA GLU A 147 -4.40 4.41 -14.07
C GLU A 147 -3.54 4.22 -15.33
N ILE A 148 -2.88 3.07 -15.44
CA ILE A 148 -2.02 2.72 -16.57
C ILE A 148 -2.49 1.38 -17.12
N SER A 149 -2.89 1.34 -18.38
CA SER A 149 -3.13 0.09 -19.09
C SER A 149 -2.46 0.07 -20.46
N TRP A 150 -2.13 -1.13 -20.92
CA TRP A 150 -1.57 -1.39 -22.23
C TRP A 150 -2.41 -2.43 -22.95
N THR A 151 -2.80 -2.10 -24.16
CA THR A 151 -3.39 -3.00 -25.16
C THR A 151 -2.30 -3.62 -26.02
N ALA A 152 -2.66 -4.60 -26.85
CA ALA A 152 -1.75 -5.19 -27.83
C ALA A 152 -1.04 -4.15 -28.73
N GLU A 153 -1.72 -3.05 -29.06
CA GLU A 153 -1.17 -1.98 -29.90
C GLU A 153 -0.24 -1.03 -29.13
N SER A 154 -0.65 -0.62 -27.92
CA SER A 154 0.08 0.39 -27.13
C SER A 154 1.28 -0.18 -26.38
N VAL A 155 1.30 -1.48 -26.09
CA VAL A 155 2.42 -2.12 -25.37
C VAL A 155 3.73 -2.09 -26.17
N LEU A 156 3.64 -2.05 -27.50
CA LEU A 156 4.78 -2.01 -28.42
C LEU A 156 5.30 -0.60 -28.72
N GLN A 157 4.56 0.43 -28.29
CA GLN A 157 5.01 1.80 -28.43
C GLN A 157 6.12 2.07 -27.42
N PRO A 158 7.14 2.89 -27.72
CA PRO A 158 8.17 3.26 -26.75
C PRO A 158 7.56 3.94 -25.52
#